data_AF-A0AAJ1KWI0-F1
#
_entry.id   AF-A0AAJ1KWI0-F1
#
_cell.length_a   1.000
_cell.length_b   1.000
_cell.length_c   1.000
_cell.angle_alpha   90.00
_cell.angle_beta   90.00
_cell.angle_gamma   90.00
#
_symmetry.space_group_name_H-M   'P 1'
#
loop_
_entity.id
_entity.type
_entity.pdbx_description
1 polymer ?
#
loop_
_entity_poly.entity_id
_entity_poly.type
_entity_poly.pdbx_seq_one_letter_code
_entity_poly.pdbx_strand_id
1 'polypeptide(L)'
;MKALLLAAMPVVLMDGTAPDLNHWLRIEPAIVAAVECRQALPLHVLDGIAPNAPGSWSLTPARSFTAFGLPVKRIELFIDPDGELGASYTAVIEKRSLAQVRKQLTLASQRGRIGQLSADQPGAEVQVSCTVTATGQG
;
A
#
# COMPACT_ATOMS: atom_id res chain seq x y z
N MET A 1 6.00 -49.06 -14.62
CA MET A 1 6.03 -47.90 -13.70
C MET A 1 6.74 -46.77 -14.42
N LYS A 2 6.04 -45.67 -14.72
CA LYS A 2 6.52 -44.59 -15.59
C LYS A 2 6.71 -43.38 -14.69
N ALA A 3 7.96 -43.08 -14.33
CA ALA A 3 8.30 -41.92 -13.54
C ALA A 3 8.05 -40.67 -14.40
N LEU A 4 7.03 -39.87 -14.05
CA LEU A 4 6.88 -38.53 -14.61
C LEU A 4 7.84 -37.61 -13.86
N LEU A 5 8.89 -37.18 -14.58
CA LEU A 5 9.77 -36.12 -14.13
C LEU A 5 9.06 -34.76 -14.23
N LEU A 6 9.39 -33.94 -13.22
CA LEU A 6 8.95 -32.59 -12.90
C LEU A 6 9.03 -31.58 -14.06
N ALA A 7 8.09 -30.63 -14.05
CA ALA A 7 8.34 -29.27 -14.53
C ALA A 7 8.00 -28.31 -13.38
N ALA A 8 8.99 -27.99 -12.54
CA ALA A 8 8.93 -26.83 -11.68
C ALA A 8 9.10 -25.59 -12.58
N MET A 9 8.00 -24.92 -12.88
CA MET A 9 7.99 -23.66 -13.61
C MET A 9 8.76 -22.62 -12.78
N PRO A 10 9.76 -21.91 -13.33
CA PRO A 10 10.41 -20.83 -12.61
C PRO A 10 9.40 -19.71 -12.42
N VAL A 11 9.01 -19.46 -11.16
CA VAL A 11 8.32 -18.22 -10.78
C VAL A 11 9.32 -17.10 -10.99
N VAL A 12 9.14 -16.34 -12.07
CA VAL A 12 9.82 -15.06 -12.23
C VAL A 12 9.23 -14.15 -11.16
N LEU A 13 9.95 -13.99 -10.05
CA LEU A 13 9.70 -12.93 -9.09
C LEU A 13 10.07 -11.63 -9.82
N MET A 14 9.10 -11.04 -10.53
CA MET A 14 9.25 -9.71 -11.09
C MET A 14 9.38 -8.76 -9.91
N ASP A 15 10.62 -8.32 -9.65
CA ASP A 15 10.90 -7.17 -8.81
C ASP A 15 10.04 -6.04 -9.37
N GLY A 16 9.02 -5.64 -8.62
CA GLY A 16 8.02 -4.69 -9.08
C GLY A 16 8.72 -3.42 -9.52
N THR A 17 8.70 -3.15 -10.84
CA THR A 17 9.41 -2.01 -11.42
C THR A 17 8.98 -0.75 -10.69
N ALA A 18 9.88 -0.15 -9.90
CA ALA A 18 9.61 1.13 -9.27
C ALA A 18 9.22 2.13 -10.38
N PRO A 19 8.12 2.88 -10.22
CA PRO A 19 7.70 3.83 -11.25
C PRO A 19 8.84 4.83 -11.52
N ASP A 20 9.11 5.14 -12.81
CA ASP A 20 10.04 6.21 -13.18
C ASP A 20 9.66 7.50 -12.43
N LEU A 21 10.65 8.34 -12.13
CA LEU A 21 10.45 9.55 -11.33
C LEU A 21 9.30 10.43 -11.86
N ASN A 22 9.16 10.59 -13.18
CA ASN A 22 8.07 11.39 -13.76
C ASN A 22 6.70 10.77 -13.49
N HIS A 23 6.61 9.44 -13.55
CA HIS A 23 5.39 8.74 -13.21
C HIS A 23 5.09 8.87 -11.72
N TRP A 24 6.09 8.65 -10.86
CA TRP A 24 5.98 8.80 -9.42
C TRP A 24 5.43 10.18 -9.03
N LEU A 25 6.00 11.26 -9.58
CA LEU A 25 5.58 12.64 -9.28
C LEU A 25 4.10 12.91 -9.60
N ARG A 26 3.53 12.22 -10.59
CA ARG A 26 2.11 12.36 -10.95
C ARG A 26 1.19 11.67 -9.95
N ILE A 27 1.58 10.49 -9.46
CA ILE A 27 0.73 9.65 -8.60
C ILE A 27 0.92 9.97 -7.11
N GLU A 28 2.10 10.48 -6.73
CA GLU A 28 2.50 10.73 -5.33
C GLU A 28 1.42 11.44 -4.50
N PRO A 29 0.76 12.53 -4.97
CA PRO A 29 -0.26 13.22 -4.17
C PRO A 29 -1.45 12.33 -3.84
N ALA A 30 -1.88 11.49 -4.78
CA ALA A 30 -2.99 10.56 -4.59
C ALA A 30 -2.60 9.41 -3.65
N ILE A 31 -1.37 8.89 -3.78
CA ILE A 31 -0.82 7.88 -2.87
C ILE A 31 -0.74 8.42 -1.44
N VAL A 32 -0.26 9.65 -1.23
CA VAL A 32 -0.28 10.31 0.10
C VAL A 32 -1.70 10.38 0.63
N ALA A 33 -2.66 10.86 -0.16
CA ALA A 33 -4.04 11.00 0.29
C ALA A 33 -4.66 9.65 0.69
N ALA A 34 -4.35 8.57 -0.03
CA ALA A 34 -4.83 7.22 0.25
C ALA A 34 -4.21 6.61 1.51
N VAL A 35 -2.88 6.62 1.61
CA VAL A 35 -2.16 6.14 2.80
C VAL A 35 -2.55 6.96 4.04
N GLU A 36 -2.79 8.27 3.87
CA GLU A 36 -3.25 9.14 4.96
C GLU A 36 -4.76 9.01 5.28
N CYS A 37 -5.45 8.09 4.61
CA CYS A 37 -6.87 7.82 4.78
C CYS A 37 -7.77 9.04 4.55
N ARG A 38 -7.34 9.94 3.66
CA ARG A 38 -8.06 11.16 3.26
C ARG A 38 -8.98 10.93 2.07
N GLN A 39 -8.56 10.10 1.12
CA GLN A 39 -9.29 9.85 -0.11
C GLN A 39 -8.98 8.45 -0.64
N ALA A 40 -9.95 7.78 -1.27
CA ALA A 40 -9.72 6.48 -1.87
C ALA A 40 -8.82 6.65 -3.10
N LEU A 41 -7.91 5.72 -3.35
CA LEU A 41 -7.05 5.76 -4.52
C LEU A 41 -7.84 5.27 -5.75
N PRO A 42 -8.07 6.11 -6.76
CA PRO A 42 -8.70 5.64 -7.99
C PRO A 42 -7.76 4.70 -8.73
N LEU A 43 -8.28 3.59 -9.25
CA LEU A 43 -7.46 2.56 -9.90
C LEU A 43 -6.62 3.09 -11.09
N HIS A 44 -7.18 4.03 -11.88
CA HIS A 44 -6.49 4.64 -13.02
C HIS A 44 -5.22 5.41 -12.64
N VAL A 45 -5.04 5.79 -11.36
CA VAL A 45 -3.79 6.40 -10.88
C VAL A 45 -2.62 5.41 -11.01
N LEU A 46 -2.89 4.11 -10.98
CA LEU A 46 -1.89 3.05 -11.11
C LEU A 46 -1.71 2.57 -12.56
N ASP A 47 -2.33 3.25 -13.55
CA ASP A 47 -2.21 2.88 -14.96
C ASP A 47 -0.74 2.89 -15.40
N GLY A 48 -0.31 1.79 -16.01
CA GLY A 48 1.08 1.59 -16.41
C GLY A 48 2.00 1.11 -15.29
N ILE A 49 1.47 0.79 -14.10
CA ILE A 49 2.17 0.06 -13.04
C ILE A 49 1.60 -1.36 -12.95
N ALA A 50 2.45 -2.35 -13.22
CA ALA A 50 2.04 -3.74 -13.14
C ALA A 50 1.76 -4.14 -11.67
N PRO A 51 0.63 -4.80 -11.39
CA PRO A 51 0.35 -5.34 -10.06
C PRO A 51 1.24 -6.54 -9.76
N ASN A 52 1.57 -6.74 -8.48
CA ASN A 52 2.31 -7.91 -7.99
C ASN A 52 1.40 -9.14 -7.85
N ALA A 53 0.11 -8.91 -7.61
CA ALA A 53 -0.96 -9.91 -7.54
C ALA A 53 -2.30 -9.22 -7.87
N PRO A 54 -3.41 -9.94 -8.13
CA PRO A 54 -4.70 -9.33 -8.39
C PRO A 54 -5.06 -8.25 -7.35
N GLY A 55 -5.34 -7.03 -7.83
CA GLY A 55 -5.67 -5.89 -6.99
C GLY A 55 -4.55 -5.42 -6.05
N SER A 56 -3.30 -5.87 -6.22
CA SER A 56 -2.22 -5.63 -5.25
C SER A 56 -0.97 -5.03 -5.90
N TRP A 57 -0.43 -3.96 -5.30
CA TRP A 57 0.80 -3.30 -5.76
C TRP A 57 1.76 -3.04 -4.59
N SER A 58 3.04 -3.31 -4.80
CA SER A 58 4.14 -2.93 -3.92
C SER A 58 4.96 -1.85 -4.60
N LEU A 59 4.96 -0.64 -4.04
CA LEU A 59 5.60 0.54 -4.61
C LEU A 59 6.76 0.98 -3.72
N THR A 60 7.93 1.17 -4.33
CA THR A 60 9.05 1.88 -3.70
C THR A 60 9.03 3.35 -4.13
N PRO A 61 8.97 4.31 -3.20
CA PRO A 61 9.07 5.72 -3.55
C PRO A 61 10.33 6.05 -4.34
N ALA A 62 10.18 6.77 -5.47
CA ALA A 62 11.32 7.18 -6.30
C ALA A 62 12.16 8.32 -5.67
N ARG A 63 11.64 8.95 -4.61
CA ARG A 63 12.29 10.01 -3.82
C ARG A 63 11.84 9.94 -2.36
N SER A 64 12.39 10.80 -1.51
CA SER A 64 11.93 10.96 -0.13
C SER A 64 10.41 11.15 -0.08
N PHE A 65 9.74 10.24 0.59
CA PHE A 65 8.29 10.20 0.69
C PHE A 65 7.88 10.06 2.15
N THR A 66 6.84 10.79 2.53
CA THR A 66 6.33 10.78 3.89
C THR A 66 4.82 10.65 3.90
N ALA A 67 4.30 9.84 4.83
CA ALA A 67 2.87 9.79 5.16
C ALA A 67 2.70 10.12 6.63
N PHE A 68 1.73 10.98 6.95
CA PHE A 68 1.54 11.54 8.30
C PHE A 68 2.77 12.28 8.85
N GLY A 69 3.74 12.66 8.00
CA GLY A 69 5.04 13.21 8.43
C GLY A 69 6.05 12.16 8.89
N LEU A 70 5.79 10.87 8.65
CA LEU A 70 6.72 9.77 8.89
C LEU A 70 7.41 9.36 7.59
N PRO A 71 8.73 9.09 7.59
CA PRO A 71 9.43 8.59 6.40
C PRO A 71 8.97 7.17 6.07
N VAL A 72 8.72 6.92 4.80
CA VAL A 72 8.17 5.66 4.29
C VAL A 72 9.17 5.02 3.34
N LYS A 73 9.47 3.73 3.54
CA LYS A 73 10.39 2.98 2.68
C LYS A 73 9.69 2.22 1.55
N ARG A 74 8.42 1.86 1.75
CA ARG A 74 7.63 1.05 0.82
C ARG A 74 6.14 1.28 1.07
N ILE A 75 5.34 1.17 0.03
CA ILE A 75 3.88 1.25 0.09
C ILE A 75 3.31 -0.06 -0.46
N GLU A 76 2.39 -0.65 0.27
CA GLU A 76 1.59 -1.79 -0.17
C GLU A 76 0.16 -1.30 -0.39
N LEU A 77 -0.37 -1.53 -1.58
CA LEU A 77 -1.72 -1.18 -1.97
C LEU A 77 -2.50 -2.45 -2.24
N PHE A 78 -3.72 -2.49 -1.74
CA PHE A 78 -4.74 -3.44 -2.14
C PHE A 78 -6.00 -2.67 -2.54
N ILE A 79 -6.50 -2.90 -3.74
CA ILE A 79 -7.78 -2.38 -4.23
C ILE A 79 -8.50 -3.56 -4.84
N ASP A 80 -9.60 -3.97 -4.21
CA ASP A 80 -10.40 -5.07 -4.72
C ASP A 80 -11.01 -4.70 -6.08
N PRO A 81 -10.70 -5.45 -7.16
CA PRO A 81 -11.28 -5.18 -8.48
C PRO A 81 -12.79 -5.40 -8.52
N ASP A 82 -13.32 -6.29 -7.68
CA ASP A 82 -14.73 -6.65 -7.63
C ASP A 82 -15.54 -5.75 -6.66
N GLY A 83 -14.84 -5.03 -5.78
CA GLY A 83 -15.41 -4.05 -4.85
C GLY A 83 -16.11 -4.63 -3.62
N GLU A 84 -16.03 -5.94 -3.39
CA GLU A 84 -16.62 -6.64 -2.23
C GLU A 84 -15.76 -6.51 -0.96
N LEU A 85 -14.44 -6.54 -1.10
CA LEU A 85 -13.46 -6.52 -0.01
C LEU A 85 -12.99 -5.09 0.34
N GLY A 86 -13.25 -4.12 -0.54
CA GLY A 86 -12.84 -2.73 -0.37
C GLY A 86 -11.37 -2.49 -0.73
N ALA A 87 -10.67 -1.65 0.05
CA ALA A 87 -9.28 -1.29 -0.23
C ALA A 87 -8.44 -1.15 1.05
N SER A 88 -7.14 -1.39 0.92
CA SER A 88 -6.15 -1.16 1.97
C SER A 88 -4.95 -0.42 1.40
N TYR A 89 -4.53 0.64 2.09
CA TYR A 89 -3.36 1.43 1.73
C TYR A 89 -2.39 1.42 2.90
N THR A 90 -1.25 0.76 2.73
CA THR A 90 -0.30 0.51 3.81
C THR A 90 1.04 1.18 3.50
N ALA A 91 1.54 2.00 4.42
CA ALA A 91 2.89 2.52 4.39
C ALA A 91 3.79 1.77 5.38
N VAL A 92 4.91 1.27 4.88
CA VAL A 92 5.97 0.69 5.70
C VAL A 92 6.92 1.79 6.12
N ILE A 93 6.99 2.05 7.43
CA ILE A 93 7.70 3.18 8.01
C ILE A 93 9.20 2.87 8.18
N GLU A 94 10.04 3.83 7.82
CA GLU A 94 11.49 3.73 8.00
C GLU A 94 11.91 4.07 9.44
N LYS A 95 12.65 3.17 10.10
CA LYS A 95 13.44 3.43 11.33
C LYS A 95 12.67 4.13 12.47
N ARG A 96 11.40 3.79 12.68
CA ARG A 96 10.57 4.27 13.81
C ARG A 96 10.07 3.11 14.65
N SER A 97 9.82 3.36 15.94
CA SER A 97 9.16 2.39 16.80
C SER A 97 7.64 2.46 16.65
N LEU A 98 6.96 1.32 16.85
CA LEU A 98 5.50 1.25 16.79
C LEU A 98 4.82 2.25 17.73
N ALA A 99 5.36 2.44 18.94
CA ALA A 99 4.81 3.39 19.91
C ALA A 99 4.85 4.85 19.42
N GLN A 100 5.94 5.26 18.75
CA GLN A 100 6.06 6.60 18.18
C GLN A 100 5.05 6.81 17.04
N VAL A 101 4.93 5.81 16.16
CA VAL A 101 3.98 5.84 15.04
C VAL A 101 2.54 5.92 15.54
N ARG A 102 2.17 5.11 16.54
CA ARG A 102 0.85 5.15 17.17
C ARG A 102 0.51 6.51 17.75
N LYS A 103 1.46 7.13 18.49
CA LYS A 103 1.26 8.49 19.04
C LYS A 103 0.98 9.52 17.94
N GLN A 104 1.70 9.44 16.83
CA GLN A 104 1.52 10.32 15.68
C GLN A 104 0.17 10.09 14.98
N LEU A 105 -0.25 8.84 14.84
CA LEU A 105 -1.55 8.49 14.28
C LEU A 105 -2.71 8.94 15.15
N THR A 106 -2.64 8.80 16.48
CA THR A 106 -3.72 9.29 17.36
C THR A 106 -4.02 10.77 17.12
N LEU A 107 -2.99 11.59 16.87
CA LEU A 107 -3.15 13.01 16.52
C LEU A 107 -3.77 13.18 15.11
N ALA A 108 -3.38 12.34 14.16
CA ALA A 108 -3.87 12.40 12.79
C ALA A 108 -5.29 11.84 12.61
N SER A 109 -5.74 10.87 13.41
CA SER A 109 -7.03 10.19 13.29
C SER A 109 -8.23 11.04 13.73
N GLN A 110 -8.00 12.20 14.36
CA GLN A 110 -9.06 13.14 14.78
C GLN A 110 -9.72 13.90 13.62
N ARG A 111 -9.31 13.65 12.37
CA ARG A 111 -9.79 14.35 11.17
C ARG A 111 -10.61 13.37 10.33
N GLY A 112 -11.78 13.78 9.83
CA GLY A 112 -12.70 12.92 9.07
C GLY A 112 -12.00 12.07 8.00
N ARG A 113 -11.75 10.79 8.31
CA ARG A 113 -11.08 9.80 7.46
C ARG A 113 -12.12 8.95 6.74
N ILE A 114 -11.74 8.43 5.59
CA ILE A 114 -12.61 7.57 4.77
C ILE A 114 -12.61 6.10 5.21
N GLY A 115 -11.77 5.74 6.18
CA GLY A 115 -11.57 4.37 6.62
C GLY A 115 -10.91 4.30 8.00
N GLN A 116 -10.60 3.08 8.42
CA GLN A 116 -9.96 2.83 9.71
C GLN A 116 -8.45 2.89 9.57
N LEU A 117 -7.81 3.72 10.40
CA LEU A 117 -6.36 3.77 10.52
C LEU A 117 -5.87 2.82 11.61
N SER A 118 -4.87 2.00 11.27
CA SER A 118 -4.14 1.19 12.24
C SER A 118 -2.62 1.36 12.08
N ALA A 119 -1.90 1.00 13.13
CA ALA A 119 -0.46 0.79 13.04
C ALA A 119 -0.10 -0.47 13.81
N ASP A 120 0.72 -1.27 13.14
CA ASP A 120 1.08 -2.62 13.53
C ASP A 120 2.56 -2.87 13.19
N GLN A 121 3.12 -3.96 13.72
CA GLN A 121 4.52 -4.31 13.48
C GLN A 121 4.65 -5.80 13.16
N PRO A 122 4.30 -6.24 11.95
CA PRO A 122 4.59 -7.60 11.50
C PRO A 122 6.11 -7.81 11.42
N GLY A 123 6.63 -8.72 12.25
CA GLY A 123 8.06 -8.98 12.35
C GLY A 123 8.82 -7.74 12.85
N ALA A 124 9.74 -7.22 12.03
CA ALA A 124 10.54 -6.05 12.37
C ALA A 124 10.04 -4.74 11.72
N GLU A 125 9.06 -4.81 10.81
CA GLU A 125 8.62 -3.66 10.02
C GLU A 125 7.43 -2.97 10.69
N VAL A 126 7.56 -1.68 10.98
CA VAL A 126 6.41 -0.90 11.45
C VAL A 126 5.61 -0.44 10.25
N GLN A 127 4.30 -0.64 10.30
CA GLN A 127 3.38 -0.33 9.21
C GLN A 127 2.23 0.54 9.70
N VAL A 128 1.72 1.38 8.80
CA VAL A 128 0.52 2.19 8.99
C VAL A 128 -0.43 1.84 7.86
N SER A 129 -1.65 1.45 8.20
CA SER A 129 -2.65 1.02 7.21
C SER A 129 -3.91 1.85 7.33
N CYS A 130 -4.45 2.27 6.18
CA CYS A 130 -5.81 2.74 6.04
C CYS A 130 -6.63 1.65 5.37
N THR A 131 -7.62 1.10 6.08
CA THR A 131 -8.56 0.12 5.53
C THR A 131 -9.89 0.80 5.26
N VAL A 132 -10.33 0.77 4.01
CA VAL A 132 -11.62 1.27 3.55
C VAL A 132 -12.48 0.06 3.26
N THR A 133 -13.49 -0.17 4.10
CA THR A 133 -14.48 -1.22 3.86
C THR A 133 -15.24 -0.90 2.58
N ALA A 134 -15.61 -1.92 1.81
CA ALA A 134 -16.61 -1.75 0.77
C ALA A 134 -17.82 -1.04 1.40
N THR A 135 -18.17 0.15 0.91
CA THR A 135 -19.45 0.76 1.27
C THR A 135 -20.49 -0.21 0.76
N GLY A 136 -21.13 -0.95 1.68
CA GLY A 136 -22.32 -1.71 1.36
C GLY A 136 -23.32 -0.74 0.76
N GLN A 137 -23.39 -0.70 -0.56
CA GLN A 137 -24.56 -0.19 -1.24
C GLN A 137 -25.65 -1.22 -0.97
N GLY A 138 -26.35 -1.05 0.16
CA GLY A 138 -27.74 -1.48 0.26
C GLY A 138 -28.61 -0.68 -0.70
#